data_AF-A0A9X1YDC2-F1
#
_entry.id   AF-A0A9X1YDC2-F1
#
_cell.length_a   1.000
_cell.length_b   1.000
_cell.length_c   1.000
_cell.angle_alpha   90.00
_cell.angle_beta   90.00
_cell.angle_gamma   90.00
#
_symmetry.space_group_name_H-M   'P 1'
#
loop_
_entity.id
_entity.type
_entity.pdbx_description
1 polymer ?
#
loop_
_entity_poly.entity_id
_entity_poly.type
_entity_poly.pdbx_seq_one_letter_code
_entity_poly.pdbx_strand_id
1 'polypeptide(L)'
;MADWYGAGDKGVEIRTGTAIRCHAGLPVVPIRWVLLRDPAQRFEPQALLCTDLGQRPQQIIGWFVRRWTIEATFREVRDHLGVETQRQWSDQAIARTTPCLLGLSSIVAPLATLLGQQAQRCGPAAAWYRKERPTFSDTLAA
;
A
#
# COMPACT_ATOMS: atom_id res chain seq x y z
N MET A 1 -1.48 5.41 12.62
CA MET A 1 -0.85 6.12 11.48
C MET A 1 -0.31 5.08 10.52
N ALA A 2 -0.64 5.17 9.23
CA ALA A 2 0.01 4.34 8.21
C ALA A 2 1.30 5.08 7.84
N ASP A 3 2.43 4.58 8.33
CA ASP A 3 3.75 5.16 8.11
C ASP A 3 4.04 5.11 6.60
N TRP A 4 4.08 6.29 5.99
CA TRP A 4 4.49 6.49 4.61
C TRP A 4 6.01 6.26 4.51
N TYR A 5 6.49 5.72 3.40
CA TYR A 5 7.93 5.56 3.14
C TYR A 5 8.61 6.95 3.11
N GLY A 6 9.18 7.35 4.24
CA GLY A 6 10.17 8.44 4.35
C GLY A 6 9.65 9.88 4.22
N ALA A 7 8.35 10.12 4.18
CA ALA A 7 7.78 11.47 4.22
C ALA A 7 6.90 11.60 5.47
N GLY A 8 7.25 12.55 6.33
CA GLY A 8 6.58 12.82 7.60
C GLY A 8 5.14 13.31 7.44
N ASP A 9 4.51 13.59 8.58
CA ASP A 9 3.15 14.11 8.64
C ASP A 9 2.98 15.35 7.74
N LYS A 10 2.04 15.25 6.79
CA LYS A 10 1.69 16.36 5.91
C LYS A 10 0.36 16.96 6.36
N GLY A 11 0.36 18.27 6.59
CA GLY A 11 -0.87 19.02 6.78
C GLY A 11 -1.64 19.10 5.46
N VAL A 12 -2.90 18.68 5.47
CA VAL A 12 -3.81 18.78 4.32
C VAL A 12 -5.10 19.45 4.77
N GLU A 13 -5.67 20.29 3.92
CA GLU A 13 -6.99 20.86 4.12
C GLU A 13 -8.06 19.87 3.67
N ILE A 14 -9.09 19.68 4.49
CA ILE A 14 -10.14 18.69 4.26
C ILE A 14 -11.51 19.37 4.25
N ARG A 15 -12.28 19.11 3.20
CA ARG A 15 -13.73 19.37 3.16
C ARG A 15 -14.48 18.07 2.93
N THR A 16 -15.63 17.89 3.57
CA THR A 16 -16.42 16.66 3.43
C THR A 16 -17.90 16.99 3.39
N GLY A 17 -18.66 16.15 2.70
CA GLY A 17 -20.10 16.20 2.66
C GLY A 17 -20.67 14.91 2.10
N THR A 18 -21.98 14.87 1.97
CA THR A 18 -22.70 13.79 1.29
C THR A 18 -23.25 14.31 -0.02
N ALA A 19 -23.13 13.51 -1.06
CA ALA A 19 -23.71 13.76 -2.37
C ALA A 19 -24.53 12.54 -2.79
N ILE A 20 -25.27 12.70 -3.86
CA ILE A 20 -26.05 11.63 -4.47
C ILE A 20 -25.32 11.19 -5.74
N ARG A 21 -25.03 9.89 -5.86
CA ARG A 21 -24.55 9.30 -7.11
C ARG A 21 -25.74 8.85 -7.94
N CYS A 22 -25.91 9.49 -9.09
CA CYS A 22 -26.96 9.16 -10.06
C CYS A 22 -26.33 8.67 -11.36
N HIS A 23 -26.77 7.51 -11.85
CA HIS A 23 -26.47 7.00 -13.17
C HIS A 23 -27.78 6.54 -13.81
N ALA A 24 -27.99 6.87 -15.08
CA ALA A 24 -29.21 6.49 -15.78
C ALA A 24 -29.41 4.96 -15.74
N GLY A 25 -30.60 4.52 -15.31
CA GLY A 25 -30.94 3.10 -15.19
C GLY A 25 -30.41 2.39 -13.92
N LEU A 26 -29.72 3.09 -13.01
CA LEU A 26 -29.26 2.54 -11.74
C LEU A 26 -29.94 3.23 -10.55
N PRO A 27 -30.11 2.51 -9.42
CA PRO A 27 -30.64 3.11 -8.21
C PRO A 27 -29.75 4.24 -7.72
N VAL A 28 -30.40 5.31 -7.28
CA VAL A 28 -29.77 6.49 -6.72
C VAL A 28 -29.17 6.11 -5.36
N VAL A 29 -27.85 6.25 -5.22
CA VAL A 29 -27.15 5.86 -3.98
C VAL A 29 -26.44 7.07 -3.35
N PRO A 30 -26.60 7.30 -2.03
CA PRO A 30 -25.85 8.33 -1.34
C PRO A 30 -24.36 7.95 -1.30
N ILE A 31 -23.49 8.95 -1.40
CA ILE A 31 -22.05 8.78 -1.34
C ILE A 31 -21.44 9.90 -0.49
N ARG A 32 -20.47 9.55 0.34
CA ARG A 32 -19.68 10.54 1.07
C ARG A 32 -18.49 10.95 0.22
N TRP A 33 -18.25 12.25 0.12
CA TRP A 33 -17.06 12.78 -0.55
C TRP A 33 -16.14 13.46 0.46
N VAL A 34 -14.85 13.39 0.18
CA VAL A 34 -13.78 14.05 0.92
C VAL A 34 -12.87 14.74 -0.09
N LEU A 35 -12.85 16.07 -0.06
CA LEU A 35 -11.97 16.89 -0.88
C LEU A 35 -10.70 17.21 -0.08
N LEU A 36 -9.57 16.91 -0.69
CA LEU A 36 -8.23 17.13 -0.16
C LEU A 36 -7.57 18.26 -0.94
N ARG A 37 -7.00 19.22 -0.23
CA ARG A 37 -6.18 20.29 -0.81
C ARG A 37 -4.86 20.38 -0.06
N ASP A 38 -3.78 20.46 -0.81
CA ASP A 38 -2.47 20.81 -0.25
C ASP A 38 -2.34 22.34 -0.15
N PRO A 39 -2.18 22.91 1.05
CA PRO A 39 -1.88 24.34 1.19
C PRO A 39 -0.55 24.72 0.51
N ALA A 40 0.40 23.79 0.42
CA ALA A 40 1.68 23.99 -0.25
C ALA A 40 1.65 23.71 -1.77
N GLN A 41 0.48 23.38 -2.32
CA GLN A 41 0.26 23.11 -3.76
C GLN A 41 1.23 22.08 -4.38
N ARG A 42 1.67 21.07 -3.62
CA ARG A 42 2.55 20.01 -4.16
C ARG A 42 1.77 18.95 -4.92
N PHE A 43 0.45 18.90 -4.75
CA PHE A 43 -0.46 18.06 -5.52
C PHE A 43 -1.77 18.80 -5.78
N GLU A 44 -2.37 18.50 -6.93
CA GLU A 44 -3.69 19.00 -7.33
C GLU A 44 -4.79 18.54 -6.37
N PRO A 45 -5.82 19.35 -6.08
CA PRO A 45 -6.92 18.93 -5.22
C PRO A 45 -7.54 17.60 -5.65
N GLN A 46 -7.71 16.69 -4.70
CA GLN A 46 -8.22 15.33 -4.96
C GLN A 46 -9.55 15.11 -4.25
N ALA A 47 -10.50 14.47 -4.93
CA ALA A 47 -11.77 14.05 -4.35
C ALA A 47 -11.78 12.54 -4.13
N LEU A 48 -11.94 12.12 -2.87
CA LEU A 48 -12.14 10.73 -2.49
C LEU A 48 -13.63 10.48 -2.28
N LEU A 49 -14.09 9.32 -2.73
CA LEU A 49 -15.48 8.90 -2.62
C LEU A 49 -15.58 7.65 -1.75
N CYS A 50 -16.55 7.62 -0.84
CA CYS A 50 -16.79 6.49 0.06
C CYS A 50 -18.28 6.15 0.08
N THR A 51 -18.60 4.87 -0.13
CA THR A 51 -19.97 4.34 -0.06
C THR A 51 -20.49 4.24 1.37
N ASP A 52 -19.60 4.15 2.36
CA ASP A 52 -19.97 4.17 3.77
C ASP A 52 -20.03 5.62 4.28
N LEU A 53 -21.26 6.08 4.53
CA LEU A 53 -21.54 7.46 4.94
C LEU A 53 -21.07 7.77 6.37
N GLY A 54 -20.97 6.75 7.22
CA GLY A 54 -20.61 6.90 8.63
C GLY A 54 -19.11 7.12 8.85
N GLN A 55 -18.29 6.89 7.82
CA GLN A 55 -16.85 6.91 7.99
C GLN A 55 -16.30 8.32 8.17
N ARG A 56 -15.33 8.42 9.07
CA ARG A 56 -14.61 9.66 9.33
C ARG A 56 -13.70 10.01 8.14
N PRO A 57 -13.61 11.28 7.72
CA PRO A 57 -12.75 11.69 6.61
C PRO A 57 -11.29 11.24 6.76
N GLN A 58 -10.75 11.28 7.98
CA GLN A 58 -9.39 10.84 8.28
C GLN A 58 -9.18 9.35 8.01
N GLN A 59 -10.20 8.52 8.26
CA GLN A 59 -10.15 7.09 7.98
C GLN A 59 -10.16 6.82 6.48
N ILE A 60 -10.99 7.55 5.72
CA ILE A 60 -11.07 7.45 4.25
C ILE A 60 -9.72 7.81 3.63
N ILE A 61 -9.10 8.89 4.10
CA ILE A 61 -7.74 9.28 3.70
C ILE A 61 -6.73 8.19 4.06
N GLY A 62 -6.82 7.65 5.28
CA GLY A 62 -5.97 6.54 5.73
C GLY A 62 -6.04 5.32 4.81
N TRP A 63 -7.24 4.95 4.36
CA TRP A 63 -7.41 3.87 3.38
C TRP A 63 -6.82 4.23 2.01
N PHE A 64 -7.03 5.46 1.55
CA PHE A 64 -6.45 5.93 0.29
C PHE A 64 -4.92 5.86 0.31
N VAL A 65 -4.29 6.28 1.41
CA VAL A 65 -2.82 6.19 1.57
C VAL A 65 -2.37 4.72 1.59
N ARG A 66 -3.09 3.84 2.31
CA ARG A 66 -2.79 2.40 2.34
C ARG A 66 -2.89 1.72 0.98
N ARG A 67 -3.60 2.29 0.00
CA ARG A 67 -3.64 1.77 -1.37
C ARG A 67 -2.23 1.58 -1.93
N TRP A 68 -1.31 2.50 -1.64
CA TRP A 68 0.06 2.44 -2.16
C TRP A 68 0.83 1.19 -1.71
N THR A 69 0.46 0.59 -0.58
CA THR A 69 1.07 -0.66 -0.11
C THR A 69 0.96 -1.77 -1.16
N ILE A 70 -0.08 -1.78 -2.00
CA ILE A 70 -0.20 -2.77 -3.07
C ILE A 70 0.92 -2.64 -4.12
N GLU A 71 1.33 -1.41 -4.42
CA GLU A 71 2.37 -1.14 -5.41
C GLU A 71 3.74 -1.56 -4.89
N ALA A 72 3.98 -1.38 -3.59
CA ALA A 72 5.14 -1.93 -2.91
C ALA A 72 5.15 -3.46 -3.02
N THR A 73 4.05 -4.15 -2.68
CA THR A 73 3.96 -5.61 -2.83
C THR A 73 4.25 -6.07 -4.26
N PHE A 74 3.69 -5.42 -5.27
CA PHE A 74 3.97 -5.78 -6.67
C PHE A 74 5.42 -5.56 -7.08
N ARG A 75 6.09 -4.56 -6.50
CA ARG A 75 7.52 -4.36 -6.72
C ARG A 75 8.34 -5.46 -6.05
N GLU A 76 8.10 -5.73 -4.76
CA GLU A 76 8.84 -6.75 -4.01
C GLU A 76 8.71 -8.15 -4.64
N VAL A 77 7.50 -8.52 -5.05
CA VAL A 77 7.21 -9.84 -5.65
C VAL A 77 7.83 -9.99 -7.05
N ARG A 78 8.00 -8.89 -7.77
CA ARG A 78 8.72 -8.86 -9.04
C ARG A 78 10.23 -8.95 -8.83
N ASP A 79 10.77 -8.08 -7.98
CA ASP A 79 12.21 -7.89 -7.82
C ASP A 79 12.85 -9.07 -7.08
N HIS A 80 12.13 -9.69 -6.12
CA HIS A 80 12.71 -10.72 -5.25
C HIS A 80 12.11 -12.12 -5.42
N LEU A 81 10.85 -12.22 -5.84
CA LEU A 81 10.18 -13.52 -5.99
C LEU A 81 10.03 -13.97 -7.46
N GLY A 82 10.47 -13.15 -8.41
CA GLY A 82 10.52 -13.51 -9.82
C GLY A 82 9.16 -13.74 -10.46
N VAL A 83 8.11 -13.03 -10.02
CA VAL A 83 6.74 -13.22 -10.51
C VAL A 83 6.60 -13.02 -12.03
N GLU A 84 7.38 -12.09 -12.60
CA GLU A 84 7.39 -11.80 -14.05
C GLU A 84 8.43 -12.62 -14.82
N THR A 85 9.35 -13.30 -14.14
CA THR A 85 10.45 -14.07 -14.75
C THR A 85 10.22 -15.59 -14.67
N GLN A 86 8.97 -16.01 -14.47
CA GLN A 86 8.61 -17.42 -14.41
C GLN A 86 8.80 -18.09 -15.77
N ARG A 87 9.41 -19.29 -15.78
CA ARG A 87 9.65 -20.07 -17.01
C ARG A 87 8.63 -21.20 -17.20
N GLN A 88 7.40 -21.01 -16.73
CA GLN A 88 6.32 -21.99 -16.87
C GLN A 88 5.72 -21.90 -18.28
N TRP A 89 5.40 -23.06 -18.88
CA TRP A 89 4.95 -23.16 -20.28
C TRP A 89 3.43 -23.31 -20.45
N SER A 90 2.66 -23.26 -19.36
CA SER A 90 1.20 -23.44 -19.38
C SER A 90 0.51 -22.38 -18.53
N ASP A 91 -0.61 -21.85 -19.04
CA ASP A 91 -1.48 -20.91 -18.32
C ASP A 91 -1.92 -21.46 -16.96
N GLN A 92 -2.19 -22.76 -16.88
CA GLN A 92 -2.57 -23.39 -15.61
C GLN A 92 -1.43 -23.37 -14.58
N ALA A 93 -0.18 -23.49 -15.02
CA ALA A 93 0.96 -23.40 -14.13
C ALA A 93 1.12 -21.97 -13.60
N ILE A 94 1.00 -20.96 -14.48
CA ILE A 94 1.06 -19.53 -14.11
C ILE A 94 -0.08 -19.16 -13.13
N ALA A 95 -1.29 -19.66 -13.39
CA ALA A 95 -2.46 -19.43 -12.55
C ALA A 95 -2.31 -20.03 -11.13
N ARG A 96 -1.48 -21.07 -10.98
CA ARG A 96 -1.18 -21.68 -9.67
C ARG A 96 -0.03 -20.99 -8.96
N THR A 97 1.05 -20.65 -9.66
CA THR A 97 2.27 -20.08 -9.06
C THR A 97 2.11 -18.65 -8.61
N THR A 98 1.43 -17.81 -9.40
CA THR A 98 1.24 -16.38 -9.08
C THR A 98 0.58 -16.13 -7.71
N PRO A 99 -0.55 -16.78 -7.35
CA PRO A 99 -1.13 -16.64 -6.02
C PRO A 99 -0.22 -17.20 -4.92
N CYS A 100 0.58 -18.26 -5.18
CA CYS A 100 1.55 -18.77 -4.21
C CYS A 100 2.66 -17.76 -3.91
N LEU A 101 3.18 -17.05 -4.93
CA LEU A 101 4.20 -16.00 -4.74
C LEU A 101 3.65 -14.80 -3.95
N LEU A 102 2.42 -14.37 -4.25
CA LEU A 102 1.73 -13.32 -3.47
C LEU A 102 1.45 -13.78 -2.02
N GLY A 103 1.10 -15.05 -1.85
CA GLY A 103 0.94 -15.68 -0.53
C GLY A 103 2.25 -15.66 0.26
N LEU A 104 3.37 -16.03 -0.36
CA LEU A 104 4.69 -15.99 0.24
C LEU A 104 5.06 -14.57 0.68
N SER A 105 4.82 -13.56 -0.17
CA SER A 105 5.03 -12.16 0.21
C SER A 105 4.23 -11.73 1.44
N SER A 106 3.00 -12.25 1.60
CA SER A 106 2.13 -11.94 2.73
C SER A 106 2.62 -12.56 4.04
N ILE A 107 3.45 -13.61 3.97
CA ILE A 107 4.08 -14.26 5.13
C ILE A 107 5.40 -13.56 5.50
N VAL A 108 6.18 -13.13 4.50
CA VAL A 108 7.47 -12.46 4.72
C VAL A 108 7.29 -11.13 5.47
N ALA A 109 6.24 -10.35 5.19
CA ALA A 109 5.99 -9.07 5.86
C ALA A 109 5.81 -9.18 7.41
N PRO A 110 4.94 -10.05 7.96
CA PRO A 110 4.86 -10.25 9.40
C PRO A 110 6.11 -10.95 9.97
N LEU A 111 6.76 -11.84 9.23
CA LEU A 111 8.04 -12.43 9.65
C LEU A 111 9.11 -11.36 9.87
N ALA A 112 9.17 -10.31 9.04
CA ALA A 112 10.08 -9.19 9.23
C ALA A 112 9.89 -8.50 10.59
N THR A 113 8.64 -8.45 11.09
CA THR A 113 8.31 -7.83 12.38
C THR A 113 8.71 -8.73 13.55
N LEU A 114 8.49 -10.04 13.42
CA LEU A 114 8.90 -11.03 14.42
C LEU A 114 10.42 -11.15 14.51
N LEU A 115 11.09 -11.18 13.36
CA LEU A 115 12.54 -11.22 13.25
C LEU A 115 13.17 -9.88 13.63
N GLY A 116 12.48 -8.75 13.48
CA GLY A 116 13.01 -7.40 13.73
C GLY A 116 13.67 -7.20 15.10
N GLN A 117 13.24 -7.92 16.15
CA GLN A 117 13.89 -7.88 17.47
C GLN A 117 15.26 -8.60 17.51
N GLN A 118 15.49 -9.57 16.63
CA GLN A 118 16.76 -10.30 16.49
C GLN A 118 17.60 -9.82 15.28
N ALA A 119 16.95 -9.42 14.19
CA ALA A 119 17.52 -9.02 12.90
C ALA A 119 18.07 -7.59 12.86
N GLN A 120 17.69 -6.72 13.81
CA GLN A 120 18.33 -5.40 13.99
C GLN A 120 19.84 -5.48 14.25
N ARG A 121 20.38 -6.67 14.54
CA ARG A 121 21.82 -6.91 14.73
C ARG A 121 22.57 -7.31 13.46
N CYS A 122 21.88 -7.73 12.39
CA CYS A 122 22.50 -8.41 11.25
C CYS A 122 21.97 -8.00 9.85
N GLY A 123 21.37 -6.83 9.69
CA GLY A 123 21.08 -6.33 8.34
C GLY A 123 22.39 -5.92 7.63
N PRO A 124 22.67 -6.36 6.39
CA PRO A 124 23.83 -5.87 5.65
C PRO A 124 23.67 -4.36 5.42
N ALA A 125 24.40 -3.57 6.21
CA ALA A 125 24.51 -2.14 5.98
C ALA A 125 25.53 -1.91 4.87
N ALA A 126 25.10 -1.30 3.77
CA ALA A 126 26.04 -0.85 2.77
C ALA A 126 26.94 0.23 3.39
N ALA A 127 28.23 0.25 3.05
CA ALA A 127 29.20 1.16 3.65
C ALA A 127 28.81 2.65 3.53
N TRP A 128 28.00 3.00 2.53
CA TRP A 128 27.52 4.36 2.25
C TRP A 128 26.15 4.70 2.86
N TYR A 129 25.44 3.74 3.47
CA TYR A 129 24.08 3.98 3.97
C TYR A 129 23.73 3.06 5.14
N ARG A 130 23.40 3.67 6.28
CA ARG A 130 22.86 2.97 7.44
C ARG A 130 21.35 2.84 7.31
N LYS A 131 20.87 1.60 7.33
CA LYS A 131 19.44 1.30 7.41
C LYS A 131 19.05 1.16 8.88
N GLU A 132 18.01 1.88 9.32
CA GLU A 132 17.47 1.75 10.68
C GLU A 132 16.44 0.62 10.82
N ARG A 133 15.82 0.22 9.69
CA ARG A 133 14.79 -0.82 9.64
C ARG A 133 15.16 -1.86 8.56
N PRO A 134 14.95 -3.17 8.80
CA PRO A 134 15.18 -4.20 7.79
C PRO A 134 14.19 -4.05 6.64
N THR A 135 14.65 -4.30 5.41
CA THR A 135 13.79 -4.34 4.22
C THR A 135 13.23 -5.75 3.96
N PHE A 136 12.33 -5.87 2.99
CA PHE A 136 11.81 -7.16 2.55
C PHE A 136 12.93 -8.10 2.07
N SER A 137 13.85 -7.60 1.24
CA SER A 137 15.06 -8.35 0.84
C SER A 137 15.93 -8.77 2.02
N ASP A 138 16.09 -7.91 3.04
CA ASP A 138 16.87 -8.26 4.24
C ASP A 138 16.18 -9.40 5.02
N THR A 139 14.84 -9.43 5.01
CA THR A 139 14.04 -10.49 5.65
C THR A 139 14.12 -11.81 4.89
N LEU A 140 14.18 -11.77 3.55
CA LEU A 140 14.37 -12.96 2.73
C LEU A 140 15.77 -13.57 2.86
N ALA A 141 16.77 -12.76 3.21
CA ALA A 141 18.16 -13.19 3.35
C ALA A 141 18.53 -13.64 4.78
N ALA A 142 17.63 -13.46 5.75
CA ALA A 142 17.82 -13.81 7.16
C ALA A 142 17.66 -15.31 7.41
#